data_AF-A0A4R5VIR4-F1
#
_entry.id   AF-A0A4R5VIR4-F1
#
_cell.length_a   1.000
_cell.length_b   1.000
_cell.length_c   1.000
_cell.angle_alpha   90.00
_cell.angle_beta   90.00
_cell.angle_gamma   90.00
#
_symmetry.space_group_name_H-M   'P 1'
#
loop_
_entity.id
_entity.type
_entity.pdbx_description
1 polymer ?
#
loop_
_entity_poly.entity_id
_entity_poly.type
_entity_poly.pdbx_seq_one_letter_code
_entity_poly.pdbx_strand_id
1 'polypeptide(L)'
;MALKGEMHMSLENQQQPFFKSYNIDEGEFNEAGLVWSEVIQIYQDFLEFIPTLKAATSPLLSILQSHPDVHSVRTRVKDPEHLVEKIIRKTISKKKLNRDYKITVGNYRTEVTDLLGIRVLHLYKDQAIHIDEKIRDTWNLHERAKIYFRKGDYNDAEIRKYSEHFDFEEHPAGYRSWHYLIESQITKEMTIAEIQVRTIFEEGWSEVDHQLRYPYDLENELLTKQLMVLNRLAGNADEMVNSIRETKTNLHDLLEERRKQEGIIHDLSNELKELKNELEEVYHKKEIQEEDLNSLRKKIKSLEDSQKKLTYYDFSLAGKGADGGTLPVVEGGDYVNTVKEVEKIQLTSDQLKLHNPLLRGLDTTKQ
;
A
#
# COMPACT_ATOMS: atom_id res chain seq x y z
N MET A 1 -49.58 -14.16 3.17
CA MET A 1 -49.17 -15.55 3.49
C MET A 1 -48.87 -16.38 2.25
N ALA A 2 -49.59 -16.21 1.11
CA ALA A 2 -49.33 -16.95 -0.14
C ALA A 2 -47.99 -16.63 -0.83
N LEU A 3 -47.50 -15.37 -0.78
CA LEU A 3 -46.25 -14.95 -1.43
C LEU A 3 -44.96 -15.57 -0.83
N LYS A 4 -44.92 -15.86 0.47
CA LYS A 4 -43.79 -16.58 1.10
C LYS A 4 -43.74 -18.05 0.68
N GLY A 5 -44.90 -18.67 0.39
CA GLY A 5 -45.00 -20.06 -0.06
C GLY A 5 -44.51 -20.26 -1.50
N GLU A 6 -44.91 -19.37 -2.42
CA GLU A 6 -44.49 -19.46 -3.83
C GLU A 6 -42.99 -19.17 -4.03
N MET A 7 -42.43 -18.22 -3.27
CA MET A 7 -40.99 -17.91 -3.33
C MET A 7 -40.13 -19.02 -2.72
N HIS A 8 -40.59 -19.67 -1.65
CA HIS A 8 -39.89 -20.81 -1.04
C HIS A 8 -39.87 -22.04 -1.95
N MET A 9 -40.98 -22.31 -2.67
CA MET A 9 -41.10 -23.43 -3.61
C MET A 9 -40.26 -23.25 -4.89
N SER A 10 -39.92 -22.01 -5.25
CA SER A 10 -39.04 -21.68 -6.38
C SER A 10 -37.58 -22.05 -6.10
N LEU A 11 -37.08 -21.79 -4.88
CA LEU A 11 -35.68 -22.00 -4.50
C LEU A 11 -35.33 -23.47 -4.19
N GLU A 12 -36.30 -24.28 -3.74
CA GLU A 12 -36.09 -25.73 -3.57
C GLU A 12 -35.74 -26.42 -4.90
N ASN A 13 -36.32 -25.94 -6.01
CA ASN A 13 -36.00 -26.43 -7.36
C ASN A 13 -34.69 -25.88 -7.93
N GLN A 14 -33.96 -25.03 -7.19
CA GLN A 14 -32.70 -24.42 -7.66
C GLN A 14 -31.44 -25.15 -7.19
N GLN A 15 -31.55 -26.23 -6.41
CA GLN A 15 -30.37 -26.96 -5.91
C GLN A 15 -29.43 -27.41 -7.04
N GLN A 16 -29.97 -28.11 -8.04
CA GLN A 16 -29.18 -28.67 -9.14
C GLN A 16 -28.56 -27.58 -10.04
N PRO A 17 -29.30 -26.54 -10.47
CA PRO A 17 -28.69 -25.37 -11.11
C PRO A 17 -27.58 -24.71 -10.28
N PHE A 18 -27.79 -24.54 -8.98
CA PHE A 18 -26.79 -23.94 -8.07
C PHE A 18 -25.52 -24.79 -8.01
N PHE A 19 -25.65 -26.10 -7.82
CA PHE A 19 -24.51 -27.00 -7.75
C PHE A 19 -23.67 -26.95 -9.02
N LYS A 20 -24.33 -26.88 -10.18
CA LYS A 20 -23.65 -26.74 -11.47
C LYS A 20 -22.92 -25.40 -11.59
N SER A 21 -23.54 -24.29 -11.18
CA SER A 21 -22.94 -22.95 -11.28
C SER A 21 -21.70 -22.78 -10.38
N TYR A 22 -21.71 -23.41 -9.21
CA TYR A 22 -20.66 -23.27 -8.20
C TYR A 22 -19.74 -24.50 -8.10
N ASN A 23 -19.83 -25.44 -9.04
CA ASN A 23 -19.07 -26.69 -9.09
C ASN A 23 -19.08 -27.48 -7.76
N ILE A 24 -20.27 -27.63 -7.18
CA ILE A 24 -20.48 -28.36 -5.92
C ILE A 24 -20.78 -29.82 -6.23
N ASP A 25 -20.01 -30.73 -5.64
CA ASP A 25 -20.26 -32.16 -5.72
C ASP A 25 -21.43 -32.56 -4.80
N GLU A 26 -22.46 -33.18 -5.38
CA GLU A 26 -23.65 -33.61 -4.64
C GLU A 26 -23.33 -34.73 -3.64
N GLY A 27 -22.35 -35.58 -3.94
CA GLY A 27 -21.85 -36.60 -3.01
C GLY A 27 -21.24 -35.97 -1.77
N GLU A 28 -20.27 -35.06 -1.94
CA GLU A 28 -19.64 -34.33 -0.83
C GLU A 28 -20.65 -33.51 -0.03
N PHE A 29 -21.64 -32.90 -0.68
CA PHE A 29 -22.73 -32.17 -0.02
C PHE A 29 -23.53 -33.11 0.92
N ASN A 30 -23.94 -34.26 0.41
CA ASN A 30 -24.72 -35.24 1.17
C ASN A 30 -23.90 -35.90 2.28
N GLU A 31 -22.63 -36.24 2.02
CA GLU A 31 -21.69 -36.78 3.03
C GLU A 31 -21.42 -35.79 4.15
N ALA A 32 -21.38 -34.49 3.84
CA ALA A 32 -21.31 -33.43 4.83
C ALA A 32 -22.62 -33.27 5.63
N GLY A 33 -23.66 -34.05 5.37
CA GLY A 33 -24.95 -33.98 6.07
C GLY A 33 -25.60 -32.60 5.96
N LEU A 34 -25.32 -31.88 4.88
CA LEU A 34 -25.98 -30.64 4.55
C LEU A 34 -27.38 -30.95 4.01
N VAL A 35 -28.34 -30.09 4.33
CA VAL A 35 -29.72 -30.20 3.83
C VAL A 35 -30.05 -28.91 3.11
N TRP A 36 -30.48 -29.01 1.85
CA TRP A 36 -30.72 -27.84 1.00
C TRP A 36 -31.72 -26.86 1.62
N SER A 37 -32.80 -27.37 2.23
CA SER A 37 -33.80 -26.53 2.89
C SER A 37 -33.27 -25.73 4.08
N GLU A 38 -32.29 -26.26 4.83
CA GLU A 38 -31.63 -25.52 5.92
C GLU A 38 -30.73 -24.41 5.39
N VAL A 39 -30.04 -24.67 4.28
CA VAL A 39 -29.18 -23.69 3.61
C VAL A 39 -30.02 -22.55 3.03
N ILE A 40 -31.18 -22.85 2.46
CA ILE A 40 -32.15 -21.85 1.98
C ILE A 40 -32.71 -21.01 3.14
N GLN A 41 -32.90 -21.57 4.34
CA GLN A 41 -33.30 -20.77 5.50
C GLN A 41 -32.24 -19.73 5.86
N ILE A 42 -30.95 -20.06 5.80
CA ILE A 42 -29.87 -19.10 6.01
C ILE A 42 -29.88 -18.00 4.94
N TYR A 43 -30.10 -18.38 3.68
CA TYR A 43 -30.24 -17.41 2.57
C TYR A 43 -31.36 -16.40 2.85
N GLN A 44 -32.54 -16.87 3.26
CA GLN A 44 -33.69 -16.01 3.56
C GLN A 44 -33.43 -15.10 4.77
N ASP A 45 -32.88 -15.64 5.86
CA ASP A 45 -32.50 -14.85 7.03
C ASP A 45 -31.48 -13.76 6.68
N PHE A 46 -30.50 -14.11 5.84
CA PHE A 46 -29.50 -13.15 5.40
C PHE A 46 -30.08 -12.02 4.53
N LEU A 47 -31.06 -12.30 3.65
CA LEU A 47 -31.75 -11.26 2.91
C LEU A 47 -32.41 -10.22 3.82
N GLU A 48 -33.00 -10.67 4.94
CA GLU A 48 -33.60 -9.78 5.95
C GLU A 48 -32.52 -9.02 6.74
N PHE A 49 -31.29 -9.56 6.86
CA PHE A 49 -30.16 -8.94 7.57
C PHE A 49 -29.34 -7.93 6.75
N ILE A 50 -29.33 -8.03 5.41
CA ILE A 50 -28.58 -7.13 4.51
C ILE A 50 -28.79 -5.63 4.80
N PRO A 51 -30.03 -5.13 5.04
CA PRO A 51 -30.24 -3.73 5.36
C PRO A 51 -29.47 -3.27 6.61
N THR A 52 -29.38 -4.11 7.64
CA THR A 52 -28.60 -3.83 8.86
C THR A 52 -27.11 -3.70 8.54
N LEU A 53 -26.56 -4.62 7.74
CA LEU A 53 -25.17 -4.54 7.28
C LEU A 53 -24.90 -3.27 6.45
N LYS A 54 -25.82 -2.92 5.54
CA LYS A 54 -25.72 -1.71 4.74
C LYS A 54 -25.75 -0.45 5.60
N ALA A 55 -26.62 -0.38 6.60
CA ALA A 55 -26.66 0.74 7.54
C ALA A 55 -25.35 0.87 8.33
N ALA A 56 -24.66 -0.25 8.59
CA ALA A 56 -23.38 -0.23 9.26
C ALA A 56 -22.21 0.32 8.42
N THR A 57 -22.35 0.35 7.09
CA THR A 57 -21.24 0.73 6.19
C THR A 57 -20.82 2.20 6.31
N SER A 58 -21.77 3.14 6.35
CA SER A 58 -21.44 4.58 6.26
C SER A 58 -20.62 5.09 7.45
N PRO A 59 -20.95 4.76 8.72
CA PRO A 59 -20.12 5.16 9.85
C PRO A 59 -18.71 4.56 9.80
N LEU A 60 -18.59 3.27 9.48
CA LEU A 60 -17.29 2.59 9.37
C LEU A 60 -16.43 3.21 8.28
N LEU A 61 -17.04 3.50 7.11
CA LEU A 61 -16.38 4.16 5.99
C LEU A 61 -15.83 5.54 6.40
N SER A 62 -16.67 6.37 7.05
CA SER A 62 -16.30 7.72 7.45
C SER A 62 -15.14 7.73 8.46
N ILE A 63 -15.12 6.77 9.41
CA ILE A 63 -14.05 6.69 10.41
C ILE A 63 -12.73 6.33 9.74
N LEU A 64 -12.72 5.32 8.86
CA LEU A 64 -11.49 4.87 8.20
C LEU A 64 -10.96 5.90 7.20
N GLN A 65 -11.83 6.55 6.43
CA GLN A 65 -11.44 7.60 5.48
C GLN A 65 -10.88 8.86 6.15
N SER A 66 -11.13 9.07 7.43
CA SER A 66 -10.58 10.21 8.17
C SER A 66 -9.07 10.09 8.45
N HIS A 67 -8.50 8.90 8.28
CA HIS A 67 -7.08 8.67 8.53
C HIS A 67 -6.22 9.12 7.32
N PRO A 68 -5.18 9.96 7.52
CA PRO A 68 -4.42 10.56 6.41
C PRO A 68 -3.68 9.55 5.54
N ASP A 69 -3.30 8.40 6.12
CA ASP A 69 -2.62 7.32 5.38
C ASP A 69 -3.56 6.42 4.58
N VAL A 70 -4.88 6.61 4.70
CA VAL A 70 -5.86 5.88 3.91
C VAL A 70 -6.10 6.62 2.60
N HIS A 71 -5.79 5.95 1.49
CA HIS A 71 -6.05 6.49 0.16
C HIS A 71 -7.52 6.34 -0.24
N SER A 72 -8.07 5.14 -0.06
CA SER A 72 -9.48 4.91 -0.33
C SER A 72 -10.02 3.72 0.47
N VAL A 73 -11.33 3.74 0.71
CA VAL A 73 -12.02 2.66 1.41
C VAL A 73 -13.18 2.19 0.54
N ARG A 74 -13.32 0.87 0.39
CA ARG A 74 -14.46 0.24 -0.29
C ARG A 74 -15.17 -0.68 0.68
N THR A 75 -16.49 -0.71 0.63
CA THR A 75 -17.30 -1.64 1.41
C THR A 75 -18.05 -2.58 0.47
N ARG A 76 -18.25 -3.81 0.92
CA ARG A 76 -19.03 -4.81 0.21
C ARG A 76 -19.82 -5.62 1.24
N VAL A 77 -21.14 -5.69 1.03
CA VAL A 77 -21.95 -6.72 1.69
C VAL A 77 -21.87 -7.98 0.85
N LYS A 78 -21.70 -9.13 1.50
CA LYS A 78 -21.61 -10.42 0.83
C LYS A 78 -22.87 -10.69 0.02
N ASP A 79 -22.67 -11.27 -1.15
CA ASP A 79 -23.78 -11.66 -2.00
C ASP A 79 -24.46 -12.91 -1.41
N PRO A 80 -25.81 -12.99 -1.38
CA PRO A 80 -26.54 -14.10 -0.78
C PRO A 80 -26.23 -15.47 -1.38
N GLU A 81 -26.05 -15.57 -2.70
CA GLU A 81 -25.71 -16.84 -3.32
C GLU A 81 -24.27 -17.26 -2.98
N HIS A 82 -23.33 -16.31 -3.03
CA HIS A 82 -21.95 -16.56 -2.60
C HIS A 82 -21.83 -16.86 -1.10
N LEU A 83 -22.77 -16.39 -0.26
CA LEU A 83 -22.85 -16.80 1.14
C LEU A 83 -23.19 -18.29 1.22
N VAL A 84 -24.20 -18.73 0.48
CA VAL A 84 -24.62 -20.14 0.41
C VAL A 84 -23.47 -21.03 -0.08
N GLU A 85 -22.81 -20.66 -1.18
CA GLU A 85 -21.63 -21.37 -1.71
C GLU A 85 -20.54 -21.49 -0.63
N LYS A 86 -20.18 -20.38 0.02
CA LYS A 86 -19.16 -20.40 1.07
C LYS A 86 -19.56 -21.27 2.26
N ILE A 87 -20.83 -21.27 2.66
CA ILE A 87 -21.31 -22.12 3.77
C ILE A 87 -21.16 -23.60 3.42
N ILE A 88 -21.57 -24.00 2.21
CA ILE A 88 -21.45 -25.38 1.74
C ILE A 88 -19.98 -25.80 1.72
N ARG A 89 -19.13 -25.04 1.03
CA ARG A 89 -17.69 -25.31 0.91
C ARG A 89 -16.98 -25.34 2.27
N LYS A 90 -17.27 -24.37 3.15
CA LYS A 90 -16.69 -24.31 4.51
C LYS A 90 -17.14 -25.50 5.35
N THR A 91 -18.41 -25.91 5.26
CA THR A 91 -18.92 -27.06 6.01
C THR A 91 -18.31 -28.37 5.53
N ILE A 92 -18.23 -28.61 4.21
CA ILE A 92 -17.56 -29.77 3.63
C ILE A 92 -16.11 -29.84 4.10
N SER A 93 -15.37 -28.74 3.99
CA SER A 93 -13.95 -28.67 4.40
C SER A 93 -13.75 -28.92 5.90
N LYS A 94 -14.54 -28.25 6.76
CA LYS A 94 -14.40 -28.36 8.22
C LYS A 94 -14.90 -29.68 8.77
N LYS A 95 -15.89 -30.32 8.13
CA LYS A 95 -16.36 -31.66 8.54
C LYS A 95 -15.32 -32.76 8.38
N LYS A 96 -14.36 -32.59 7.46
CA LYS A 96 -13.20 -33.48 7.33
C LYS A 96 -12.33 -33.48 8.61
N LEU A 97 -12.36 -32.40 9.40
CA LEU A 97 -11.62 -32.24 10.65
C LEU A 97 -12.48 -32.43 11.91
N ASN A 98 -13.73 -31.97 11.88
CA ASN A 98 -14.68 -32.06 12.99
C ASN A 98 -16.05 -32.50 12.48
N ARG A 99 -16.44 -33.75 12.73
CA ARG A 99 -17.68 -34.35 12.21
C ARG A 99 -18.95 -33.65 12.68
N ASP A 100 -18.90 -32.97 13.83
CA ASP A 100 -20.03 -32.25 14.43
C ASP A 100 -20.14 -30.80 13.95
N TYR A 101 -19.20 -30.33 13.12
CA TYR A 101 -19.24 -28.97 12.59
C TYR A 101 -20.46 -28.75 11.69
N LYS A 102 -21.26 -27.73 12.02
CA LYS A 102 -22.44 -27.33 11.23
C LYS A 102 -22.65 -25.82 11.31
N ILE A 103 -22.98 -25.23 10.17
CA ILE A 103 -23.46 -23.85 10.08
C ILE A 103 -24.98 -23.88 9.97
N THR A 104 -25.64 -23.03 10.74
CA THR A 104 -27.08 -22.93 10.94
C THR A 104 -27.51 -21.47 10.92
N VAL A 105 -28.81 -21.21 10.84
CA VAL A 105 -29.38 -19.85 10.96
C VAL A 105 -28.94 -19.16 12.26
N GLY A 106 -28.76 -19.92 13.35
CA GLY A 106 -28.36 -19.37 14.65
C GLY A 106 -26.89 -18.97 14.78
N ASN A 107 -25.99 -19.45 13.91
CA ASN A 107 -24.55 -19.20 14.05
C ASN A 107 -23.84 -18.75 12.75
N TYR A 108 -24.50 -18.71 11.59
CA TYR A 108 -23.81 -18.34 10.35
C TYR A 108 -23.20 -16.93 10.39
N ARG A 109 -23.79 -16.00 11.16
CA ARG A 109 -23.30 -14.62 11.32
C ARG A 109 -21.97 -14.52 12.09
N THR A 110 -21.63 -15.53 12.90
CA THR A 110 -20.34 -15.62 13.59
C THR A 110 -19.38 -16.55 12.87
N GLU A 111 -19.89 -17.59 12.19
CA GLU A 111 -19.08 -18.53 11.43
C GLU A 111 -18.57 -17.94 10.09
N VAL A 112 -19.36 -17.09 9.45
CA VAL A 112 -18.97 -16.39 8.23
C VAL A 112 -18.68 -14.94 8.60
N THR A 113 -17.41 -14.62 8.81
CA THR A 113 -16.98 -13.33 9.38
C THR A 113 -16.87 -12.22 8.32
N ASP A 114 -16.91 -12.57 7.04
CA ASP A 114 -16.82 -11.66 5.90
C ASP A 114 -18.20 -11.31 5.30
N LEU A 115 -19.26 -11.30 6.10
CA LEU A 115 -20.59 -10.84 5.66
C LEU A 115 -20.57 -9.35 5.28
N LEU A 116 -19.81 -8.55 6.02
CA LEU A 116 -19.47 -7.18 5.72
C LEU A 116 -17.95 -7.06 5.54
N GLY A 117 -17.51 -6.95 4.29
CA GLY A 117 -16.11 -6.73 3.94
C GLY A 117 -15.82 -5.25 3.75
N ILE A 118 -14.70 -4.80 4.30
CA ILE A 118 -14.18 -3.43 4.17
C ILE A 118 -12.75 -3.53 3.67
N ARG A 119 -12.44 -2.85 2.57
CA ARG A 119 -11.11 -2.81 2.00
C ARG A 119 -10.55 -1.42 2.18
N VAL A 120 -9.44 -1.32 2.88
CA VAL A 120 -8.74 -0.07 3.15
C VAL A 120 -7.47 -0.08 2.33
N LEU A 121 -7.40 0.81 1.35
CA LEU A 121 -6.27 0.93 0.44
C LEU A 121 -5.35 2.04 0.92
N HIS A 122 -4.06 1.74 0.98
CA HIS A 122 -2.99 2.72 1.22
C HIS A 122 -1.98 2.69 0.05
N LEU A 123 -1.12 3.70 -0.03
CA LEU A 123 -0.18 3.83 -1.15
C LEU A 123 1.18 3.21 -0.84
N TYR A 124 1.63 3.34 0.40
CA TYR A 124 2.98 2.96 0.81
C TYR A 124 2.93 1.88 1.88
N LYS A 125 3.87 0.94 1.86
CA LYS A 125 3.83 -0.24 2.76
C LYS A 125 3.90 0.13 4.25
N ASP A 126 4.67 1.16 4.59
CA ASP A 126 4.86 1.63 5.96
C ASP A 126 3.60 2.25 6.58
N GLN A 127 2.62 2.64 5.76
CA GLN A 127 1.36 3.22 6.23
C GLN A 127 0.44 2.21 6.94
N ALA A 128 0.60 0.91 6.67
CA ALA A 128 -0.25 -0.12 7.25
C ALA A 128 -0.24 -0.10 8.79
N ILE A 129 0.90 0.21 9.41
CA ILE A 129 1.03 0.24 10.87
C ILE A 129 0.29 1.42 11.52
N HIS A 130 0.23 2.59 10.86
CA HIS A 130 -0.54 3.72 11.39
C HIS A 130 -2.05 3.45 11.29
N ILE A 131 -2.47 2.78 10.22
CA ILE A 131 -3.87 2.37 10.03
C ILE A 131 -4.24 1.29 11.07
N ASP A 132 -3.35 0.34 11.35
CA ASP A 132 -3.51 -0.64 12.41
C ASP A 132 -3.82 0.01 13.76
N GLU A 133 -2.96 0.95 14.19
CA GLU A 133 -3.14 1.69 15.45
C GLU A 133 -4.53 2.30 15.53
N LYS A 134 -4.96 2.98 14.45
CA LYS A 134 -6.31 3.55 14.37
C LYS A 134 -7.41 2.50 14.51
N ILE A 135 -7.29 1.34 13.87
CA ILE A 135 -8.30 0.27 13.93
C ILE A 135 -8.40 -0.28 15.37
N ARG A 136 -7.25 -0.63 15.98
CA ARG A 136 -7.20 -1.20 17.33
C ARG A 136 -7.64 -0.22 18.41
N ASP A 137 -7.41 1.08 18.23
CA ASP A 137 -7.87 2.11 19.16
C ASP A 137 -9.38 2.40 19.04
N THR A 138 -9.98 2.08 17.88
CA THR A 138 -11.38 2.41 17.60
C THR A 138 -12.34 1.24 17.89
N TRP A 139 -11.92 0.00 17.63
CA TRP A 139 -12.79 -1.17 17.72
C TRP A 139 -12.17 -2.30 18.55
N ASN A 140 -13.03 -3.05 19.24
CA ASN A 140 -12.66 -4.35 19.76
C ASN A 140 -12.50 -5.33 18.60
N LEU A 141 -11.42 -6.11 18.65
CA LEU A 141 -11.21 -7.20 17.70
C LEU A 141 -11.90 -8.46 18.20
N HIS A 142 -12.68 -9.09 17.33
CA HIS A 142 -13.35 -10.37 17.58
C HIS A 142 -12.35 -11.52 17.77
N GLU A 143 -11.23 -11.45 17.03
CA GLU A 143 -10.08 -12.32 17.18
C GLU A 143 -8.80 -11.52 16.94
N ARG A 144 -7.63 -12.10 17.23
CA ARG A 144 -6.36 -11.45 16.93
C ARG A 144 -6.26 -11.18 15.42
N ALA A 145 -5.77 -9.99 15.06
CA ALA A 145 -5.60 -9.61 13.66
C ALA A 145 -4.61 -10.56 12.96
N LYS A 146 -4.88 -10.89 11.69
CA LYS A 146 -4.03 -11.79 10.89
C LYS A 146 -3.24 -11.01 9.86
N ILE A 147 -1.95 -11.28 9.76
CA ILE A 147 -1.10 -10.73 8.71
C ILE A 147 -0.71 -11.87 7.77
N TYR A 148 -1.27 -11.82 6.56
CA TYR A 148 -0.83 -12.66 5.47
C TYR A 148 0.41 -12.06 4.83
N PHE A 149 1.46 -12.85 4.70
CA PHE A 149 2.72 -12.41 4.12
C PHE A 149 3.32 -13.47 3.21
N ARG A 150 4.26 -13.05 2.35
CA ARG A 150 5.06 -13.96 1.55
C ARG A 150 6.40 -14.21 2.24
N LYS A 151 6.95 -15.41 2.05
CA LYS A 151 8.32 -15.75 2.44
C LYS A 151 9.32 -14.64 2.05
N GLY A 152 10.01 -14.12 3.06
CA GLY A 152 11.01 -13.06 2.91
C GLY A 152 10.50 -11.64 3.15
N ASP A 153 9.20 -11.42 3.32
CA ASP A 153 8.66 -10.10 3.67
C ASP A 153 8.98 -9.72 5.14
N TYR A 154 8.97 -10.70 6.05
CA TYR A 154 9.28 -10.52 7.47
C TYR A 154 10.36 -11.50 7.92
N ASN A 155 11.23 -11.04 8.83
CA ASN A 155 12.16 -11.90 9.55
C ASN A 155 11.60 -12.32 10.92
N ASP A 156 12.21 -13.35 11.53
CA ASP A 156 11.73 -13.91 12.80
C ASP A 156 11.71 -12.90 13.95
N ALA A 157 12.60 -11.89 13.95
CA ALA A 157 12.62 -10.86 14.98
C ALA A 157 11.44 -9.89 14.84
N GLU A 158 11.09 -9.51 13.61
CA GLU A 158 9.91 -8.70 13.32
C GLU A 158 8.63 -9.42 13.70
N ILE A 159 8.49 -10.70 13.31
CA ILE A 159 7.33 -11.52 13.68
C ILE A 159 7.20 -11.60 15.20
N ARG A 160 8.28 -11.90 15.92
CA ARG A 160 8.24 -11.97 17.39
C ARG A 160 7.84 -10.65 18.02
N LYS A 161 8.36 -9.52 17.52
CA LYS A 161 8.06 -8.18 18.04
C LYS A 161 6.56 -7.87 18.01
N TYR A 162 5.87 -8.32 16.96
CA TYR A 162 4.46 -7.98 16.74
C TYR A 162 3.48 -9.14 17.03
N SER A 163 3.99 -10.32 17.38
CA SER A 163 3.19 -11.54 17.64
C SER A 163 2.18 -11.45 18.78
N GLU A 164 2.33 -10.48 19.68
CA GLU A 164 1.34 -10.22 20.74
C GLU A 164 0.02 -9.70 20.15
N HIS A 165 0.10 -8.92 19.07
CA HIS A 165 -1.03 -8.26 18.42
C HIS A 165 -1.49 -8.94 17.13
N PHE A 166 -0.62 -9.70 16.45
CA PHE A 166 -0.93 -10.32 15.17
C PHE A 166 -0.58 -11.80 15.11
N ASP A 167 -1.42 -12.56 14.42
CA ASP A 167 -1.10 -13.89 13.94
C ASP A 167 -0.53 -13.79 12.52
N PHE A 168 0.72 -14.22 12.35
CA PHE A 168 1.42 -14.17 11.06
C PHE A 168 1.22 -15.49 10.30
N GLU A 169 0.69 -15.41 9.08
CA GLU A 169 0.45 -16.57 8.21
C GLU A 169 1.19 -16.40 6.87
N GLU A 170 2.20 -17.26 6.62
CA GLU A 170 2.86 -17.30 5.31
C GLU A 170 1.89 -17.91 4.28
N HIS A 171 1.55 -17.14 3.24
CA HIS A 171 0.61 -17.60 2.22
C HIS A 171 1.34 -18.17 0.98
N PRO A 172 1.12 -19.44 0.59
CA PRO A 172 1.85 -20.09 -0.51
C PRO A 172 1.75 -19.38 -1.87
N ALA A 173 0.60 -18.75 -2.15
CA ALA A 173 0.39 -17.99 -3.38
C ALA A 173 0.99 -16.56 -3.37
N GLY A 174 1.65 -16.15 -2.27
CA GLY A 174 2.23 -14.81 -2.11
C GLY A 174 1.20 -13.73 -1.77
N TYR A 175 0.01 -14.11 -1.32
CA TYR A 175 -1.02 -13.19 -0.88
C TYR A 175 -0.54 -12.36 0.31
N ARG A 176 -0.81 -11.05 0.26
CA ARG A 176 -0.45 -10.08 1.30
C ARG A 176 -1.65 -9.25 1.66
N SER A 177 -1.95 -9.19 2.95
CA SER A 177 -3.06 -8.39 3.49
C SER A 177 -3.03 -8.44 5.00
N TRP A 178 -3.43 -7.35 5.65
CA TRP A 178 -3.70 -7.34 7.09
C TRP A 178 -5.21 -7.48 7.29
N HIS A 179 -5.64 -8.43 8.10
CA HIS A 179 -7.03 -8.80 8.31
C HIS A 179 -7.42 -8.52 9.75
N TYR A 180 -8.51 -7.78 9.92
CA TYR A 180 -9.08 -7.46 11.21
C TYR A 180 -10.53 -7.88 11.21
N LEU A 181 -10.95 -8.64 12.21
CA LEU A 181 -12.37 -8.86 12.48
C LEU A 181 -12.79 -7.90 13.58
N ILE A 182 -13.48 -6.83 13.22
CA ILE A 182 -13.95 -5.84 14.18
C ILE A 182 -15.39 -6.14 14.62
N GLU A 183 -15.68 -5.83 15.87
CA GLU A 183 -17.05 -5.83 16.39
C GLU A 183 -17.62 -4.41 16.33
N SER A 184 -18.77 -4.25 15.67
CA SER A 184 -19.47 -2.97 15.53
C SER A 184 -20.93 -3.09 15.92
N GLN A 185 -21.39 -2.22 16.81
CA GLN A 185 -22.75 -2.20 17.31
C GLN A 185 -23.44 -0.86 17.04
N ILE A 186 -24.01 -0.72 15.83
CA ILE A 186 -24.79 0.47 15.45
C ILE A 186 -26.26 0.33 15.86
N THR A 187 -26.76 -0.91 15.95
CA THR A 187 -28.10 -1.23 16.43
C THR A 187 -28.00 -2.13 17.68
N LYS A 188 -29.11 -2.71 18.15
CA LYS A 188 -29.05 -3.70 19.23
C LYS A 188 -28.29 -4.96 18.84
N GLU A 189 -28.20 -5.26 17.54
CA GLU A 189 -27.47 -6.41 17.02
C GLU A 189 -26.00 -6.06 16.79
N MET A 190 -25.09 -6.88 17.34
CA MET A 190 -23.67 -6.81 17.07
C MET A 190 -23.40 -7.31 15.64
N THR A 191 -22.55 -6.59 14.90
CA THR A 191 -22.13 -6.95 13.55
C THR A 191 -20.62 -7.15 13.53
N ILE A 192 -20.18 -8.26 12.95
CA ILE A 192 -18.77 -8.49 12.65
C ILE A 192 -18.49 -7.95 11.24
N ALA A 193 -17.42 -7.17 11.11
CA ALA A 193 -16.92 -6.71 9.82
C ALA A 193 -15.46 -7.13 9.64
N GLU A 194 -15.12 -7.62 8.46
CA GLU A 194 -13.75 -7.95 8.08
C GLU A 194 -13.11 -6.74 7.38
N ILE A 195 -12.13 -6.12 8.02
CA ILE A 195 -11.30 -5.07 7.42
C ILE A 195 -10.05 -5.71 6.85
N GLN A 196 -9.80 -5.45 5.57
CA GLN A 196 -8.59 -5.84 4.85
C GLN A 196 -7.81 -4.59 4.49
N VAL A 197 -6.61 -4.44 5.06
CA VAL A 197 -5.70 -3.33 4.76
C VAL A 197 -4.65 -3.83 3.78
N ARG A 198 -4.53 -3.13 2.63
CA ARG A 198 -3.69 -3.51 1.49
C ARG A 198 -3.15 -2.29 0.75
N THR A 199 -2.04 -2.45 0.05
CA THR A 199 -1.67 -1.48 -0.98
C THR A 199 -2.60 -1.57 -2.20
N ILE A 200 -2.55 -0.56 -3.09
CA ILE A 200 -3.27 -0.61 -4.37
C ILE A 200 -2.83 -1.81 -5.22
N PHE A 201 -1.54 -2.15 -5.22
CA PHE A 201 -1.03 -3.26 -6.03
C PHE A 201 -1.37 -4.63 -5.43
N GLU A 202 -1.36 -4.75 -4.10
CA GLU A 202 -1.83 -5.95 -3.39
C GLU A 202 -3.32 -6.21 -3.63
N GLU A 203 -4.16 -5.17 -3.60
CA GLU A 203 -5.58 -5.26 -3.96
C GLU A 203 -5.75 -5.65 -5.43
N GLY A 204 -5.03 -5.01 -6.34
CA GLY A 204 -5.09 -5.29 -7.76
C GLY A 204 -4.76 -6.75 -8.08
N TRP A 205 -3.72 -7.31 -7.46
CA TRP A 205 -3.40 -8.73 -7.59
C TRP A 205 -4.49 -9.63 -7.00
N SER A 206 -4.95 -9.31 -5.78
CA SER A 206 -5.91 -10.13 -5.05
C SER A 206 -7.27 -10.22 -5.78
N GLU A 207 -7.73 -9.13 -6.37
CA GLU A 207 -8.99 -9.14 -7.15
C GLU A 207 -8.86 -10.00 -8.42
N VAL A 208 -7.70 -9.98 -9.10
CA VAL A 208 -7.45 -10.82 -10.27
C VAL A 208 -7.39 -12.30 -9.86
N ASP A 209 -6.74 -12.63 -8.75
CA ASP A 209 -6.70 -14.00 -8.21
C ASP A 209 -8.12 -14.50 -7.85
N HIS A 210 -8.92 -13.65 -7.21
CA HIS A 210 -10.31 -13.94 -6.85
C HIS A 210 -11.24 -14.10 -8.05
N GLN A 211 -10.94 -13.49 -9.19
CA GLN A 211 -11.76 -13.64 -10.39
C GLN A 211 -11.37 -14.84 -11.25
N LEU A 212 -10.07 -15.14 -11.32
CA LEU A 212 -9.54 -16.10 -12.29
C LEU A 212 -9.19 -17.47 -11.71
N ARG A 213 -8.93 -17.58 -10.40
CA ARG A 213 -8.44 -18.82 -9.79
C ARG A 213 -9.21 -19.22 -8.53
N TYR A 214 -9.37 -18.31 -7.58
CA TYR A 214 -10.02 -18.64 -6.32
C TYR A 214 -11.55 -18.49 -6.44
N PRO A 215 -12.37 -19.42 -5.93
CA PRO A 215 -12.00 -20.64 -5.20
C PRO A 215 -11.94 -21.92 -6.05
N TYR A 216 -12.27 -21.88 -7.35
CA TYR A 216 -12.58 -23.09 -8.13
C TYR A 216 -11.37 -23.76 -8.78
N ASP A 217 -10.34 -23.00 -9.17
CA ASP A 217 -9.21 -23.47 -9.98
C ASP A 217 -7.89 -23.50 -9.17
N LEU A 218 -7.96 -23.80 -7.87
CA LEU A 218 -6.79 -23.81 -6.98
C LEU A 218 -5.72 -24.85 -7.39
N GLU A 219 -6.14 -25.93 -8.04
CA GLU A 219 -5.25 -27.00 -8.54
C GLU A 219 -4.69 -26.69 -9.94
N ASN A 220 -5.15 -25.62 -10.60
CA ASN A 220 -4.67 -25.23 -11.91
C ASN A 220 -3.26 -24.64 -11.81
N GLU A 221 -2.26 -25.47 -12.09
CA GLU A 221 -0.85 -25.08 -12.03
C GLU A 221 -0.50 -23.91 -12.96
N LEU A 222 -1.11 -23.84 -14.14
CA LEU A 222 -0.80 -22.81 -15.13
C LEU A 222 -1.26 -21.43 -14.63
N LEU A 223 -2.52 -21.35 -14.18
CA LEU A 223 -3.07 -20.13 -13.58
C LEU A 223 -2.28 -19.74 -12.35
N THR A 224 -1.96 -20.70 -11.47
CA THR A 224 -1.14 -20.44 -10.28
C THR A 224 0.23 -19.85 -10.64
N LYS A 225 0.94 -20.41 -11.62
CA LYS A 225 2.24 -19.90 -12.06
C LYS A 225 2.13 -18.48 -12.63
N GLN A 226 1.12 -18.21 -13.46
CA GLN A 226 0.89 -16.87 -14.03
C GLN A 226 0.56 -15.83 -12.95
N LEU A 227 -0.31 -16.19 -12.01
CA LEU A 227 -0.69 -15.32 -10.89
C LEU A 227 0.48 -15.08 -9.94
N MET A 228 1.38 -16.05 -9.73
CA MET A 228 2.62 -15.83 -9.00
C MET A 228 3.55 -14.82 -9.68
N VAL A 229 3.60 -14.79 -11.01
CA VAL A 229 4.35 -13.75 -11.75
C VAL A 229 3.71 -12.39 -11.53
N LEU A 230 2.38 -12.29 -11.65
CA LEU A 230 1.66 -11.05 -11.39
C LEU A 230 1.86 -10.57 -9.95
N ASN A 231 1.88 -11.47 -8.97
CA ASN A 231 2.14 -11.15 -7.56
C ASN A 231 3.52 -10.51 -7.37
N ARG A 232 4.54 -11.04 -8.06
CA ARG A 232 5.90 -10.49 -8.03
C ARG A 232 5.95 -9.11 -8.65
N LEU A 233 5.25 -8.88 -9.76
CA LEU A 233 5.17 -7.57 -10.40
C LEU A 233 4.48 -6.54 -9.49
N ALA A 234 3.36 -6.92 -8.86
CA ALA A 234 2.67 -6.09 -7.88
C ALA A 234 3.58 -5.72 -6.70
N GLY A 235 4.24 -6.71 -6.09
CA GLY A 235 5.17 -6.47 -4.99
C GLY A 235 6.37 -5.60 -5.39
N ASN A 236 6.92 -5.78 -6.60
CA ASN A 236 8.00 -4.92 -7.11
C ASN A 236 7.52 -3.49 -7.36
N ALA A 237 6.27 -3.31 -7.81
CA ALA A 237 5.68 -2.00 -7.99
C ALA A 237 5.52 -1.27 -6.65
N ASP A 238 5.09 -1.96 -5.59
CA ASP A 238 5.04 -1.38 -4.24
C ASP A 238 6.43 -0.93 -3.76
N GLU A 239 7.46 -1.75 -3.94
CA GLU A 239 8.84 -1.37 -3.56
C GLU A 239 9.34 -0.17 -4.36
N MET A 240 9.03 -0.13 -5.66
CA MET A 240 9.42 0.99 -6.53
C MET A 240 8.74 2.30 -6.09
N VAL A 241 7.48 2.24 -5.67
CA VAL A 241 6.75 3.42 -5.16
C VAL A 241 7.41 3.96 -3.89
N ASN A 242 7.81 3.08 -2.96
CA ASN A 242 8.55 3.49 -1.76
C ASN A 242 9.90 4.14 -2.12
N SER A 243 10.64 3.55 -3.06
CA SER A 243 11.94 4.09 -3.53
C SER A 243 11.80 5.46 -4.21
N ILE A 244 10.75 5.66 -5.01
CA ILE A 244 10.45 6.97 -5.63
C ILE A 244 10.15 8.00 -4.55
N ARG A 245 9.37 7.64 -3.52
CA ARG A 245 9.06 8.53 -2.39
C ARG A 245 10.33 8.91 -1.63
N GLU A 246 11.18 7.95 -1.29
CA GLU A 246 12.46 8.20 -0.61
C GLU A 246 13.37 9.10 -1.43
N THR A 247 13.50 8.82 -2.74
CA THR A 247 14.30 9.65 -3.66
C THR A 247 13.80 11.09 -3.69
N LYS A 248 12.47 11.30 -3.73
CA LYS A 248 11.88 12.63 -3.72
C LYS A 248 12.19 13.38 -2.42
N THR A 249 12.10 12.72 -1.27
CA THR A 249 12.43 13.31 0.04
C THR A 249 13.90 13.70 0.10
N ASN A 250 14.80 12.78 -0.27
CA ASN A 250 16.24 13.05 -0.26
C ASN A 250 16.62 14.20 -1.20
N LEU A 251 16.01 14.26 -2.39
CA LEU A 251 16.21 15.39 -3.31
C LEU A 251 15.71 16.71 -2.73
N HIS A 252 14.59 16.71 -2.01
CA HIS A 252 14.07 17.91 -1.36
C HIS A 252 15.03 18.42 -0.29
N ASP A 253 15.52 17.54 0.57
CA ASP A 253 16.48 17.88 1.64
C ASP A 253 17.78 18.44 1.05
N LEU A 254 18.31 17.82 0.00
CA LEU A 254 19.49 18.30 -0.72
C LEU A 254 19.28 19.69 -1.35
N LEU A 255 18.09 19.96 -1.89
CA LEU A 255 17.75 21.27 -2.46
C LEU A 255 17.60 22.34 -1.36
N GLU A 256 17.05 22.00 -0.19
CA GLU A 256 16.99 22.91 0.94
C GLU A 256 18.39 23.24 1.49
N GLU A 257 19.25 22.24 1.62
CA GLU A 257 20.65 22.45 2.00
C GLU A 257 21.39 23.34 1.00
N ARG A 258 21.18 23.12 -0.30
CA ARG A 258 21.74 23.97 -1.35
C ARG A 258 21.27 25.42 -1.20
N ARG A 259 19.97 25.65 -1.01
CA ARG A 259 19.42 27.02 -0.84
C ARG A 259 20.03 27.72 0.38
N LYS A 260 20.23 27.00 1.49
CA LYS A 260 20.91 27.52 2.68
C LYS A 260 22.36 27.90 2.36
N GLN A 261 23.08 27.04 1.64
CA GLN A 261 24.47 27.31 1.22
C GLN A 261 24.56 28.50 0.27
N GLU A 262 23.66 28.62 -0.72
CA GLU A 262 23.60 29.75 -1.65
C GLU A 262 23.33 31.07 -0.91
N GLY A 263 22.46 31.07 0.11
CA GLY A 263 22.24 32.22 0.98
C GLY A 263 23.52 32.65 1.71
N ILE A 264 24.23 31.69 2.32
CA ILE A 264 25.51 31.96 3.00
C ILE A 264 26.55 32.52 2.02
N ILE A 265 26.64 31.96 0.81
CA ILE A 265 27.57 32.45 -0.23
C ILE A 265 27.19 33.87 -0.66
N HIS A 266 25.90 34.19 -0.76
CA HIS A 266 25.44 35.53 -1.08
C HIS A 266 25.83 36.54 0.00
N ASP A 267 25.59 36.23 1.26
CA ASP A 267 25.94 37.09 2.40
C ASP A 267 27.46 37.31 2.49
N LEU A 268 28.25 36.24 2.36
CA LEU A 268 29.72 36.33 2.29
C LEU A 268 30.19 37.19 1.13
N SER A 269 29.52 37.11 -0.02
CA SER A 269 29.85 37.93 -1.20
C SER A 269 29.61 39.41 -0.96
N ASN A 270 28.52 39.74 -0.24
CA ASN A 270 28.20 41.13 0.12
C ASN A 270 29.21 41.67 1.14
N GLU A 271 29.54 40.91 2.20
CA GLU A 271 30.55 41.32 3.19
C GLU A 271 31.93 41.52 2.54
N LEU A 272 32.33 40.62 1.62
CA LEU A 272 33.57 40.78 0.86
C LEU A 272 33.58 42.05 0.00
N LYS A 273 32.43 42.42 -0.57
CA LYS A 273 32.30 43.65 -1.37
C LYS A 273 32.42 44.90 -0.49
N GLU A 274 31.78 44.91 0.68
CA GLU A 274 31.87 46.01 1.64
C GLU A 274 33.30 46.20 2.15
N LEU A 275 33.95 45.11 2.60
CA LEU A 275 35.35 45.14 3.04
C LEU A 275 36.32 45.61 1.95
N LYS A 276 36.06 45.23 0.68
CA LYS A 276 36.87 45.71 -0.46
C LYS A 276 36.69 47.21 -0.68
N ASN A 277 35.47 47.73 -0.58
CA ASN A 277 35.21 49.16 -0.69
C ASN A 277 35.86 49.95 0.46
N GLU A 278 35.76 49.46 1.70
CA GLU A 278 36.44 50.07 2.85
C GLU A 278 37.96 50.11 2.66
N LEU A 279 38.55 49.02 2.13
CA LEU A 279 39.98 48.97 1.83
C LEU A 279 40.38 50.02 0.77
N GLU A 280 39.58 50.20 -0.29
CA GLU A 280 39.82 51.25 -1.29
C GLU A 280 39.71 52.65 -0.68
N GLU A 281 38.72 52.90 0.18
CA GLU A 281 38.59 54.18 0.87
C GLU A 281 39.78 54.50 1.78
N VAL A 282 40.25 53.52 2.57
CA VAL A 282 41.42 53.66 3.43
C VAL A 282 42.69 53.91 2.59
N TYR A 283 42.83 53.21 1.47
CA TYR A 283 43.95 53.41 0.54
C TYR A 283 43.95 54.81 -0.08
N HIS A 284 42.78 55.37 -0.38
CA HIS A 284 42.63 56.72 -0.93
C HIS A 284 42.81 57.84 0.09
N LYS A 285 42.48 57.61 1.37
CA LYS A 285 42.54 58.65 2.43
C LYS A 285 43.96 59.01 2.89
N LYS A 286 45.01 58.26 2.52
CA LYS A 286 46.45 58.53 2.80
C LYS A 286 46.84 58.81 4.27
N GLU A 287 45.89 58.83 5.19
CA GLU A 287 46.09 58.72 6.63
C GLU A 287 45.65 57.30 6.99
N ILE A 288 46.55 56.46 7.51
CA ILE A 288 46.30 55.36 8.49
C ILE A 288 47.47 54.34 8.49
N GLN A 289 47.66 53.72 9.66
CA GLN A 289 48.71 52.80 10.09
C GLN A 289 48.72 51.48 9.29
N GLU A 290 49.93 50.99 8.98
CA GLU A 290 50.18 49.78 8.18
C GLU A 290 49.58 48.49 8.80
N GLU A 291 49.37 48.49 10.13
CA GLU A 291 48.76 47.39 10.88
C GLU A 291 47.28 47.16 10.54
N ASP A 292 46.48 48.24 10.43
CA ASP A 292 45.05 48.14 10.11
C ASP A 292 44.85 47.57 8.70
N LEU A 293 45.68 48.02 7.75
CA LEU A 293 45.65 47.60 6.35
C LEU A 293 46.03 46.12 6.19
N ASN A 294 46.99 45.64 6.98
CA ASN A 294 47.35 44.21 7.02
C ASN A 294 46.26 43.36 7.69
N SER A 295 45.58 43.87 8.73
CA SER A 295 44.49 43.16 9.39
C SER A 295 43.30 42.94 8.45
N LEU A 296 42.90 43.97 7.69
CA LEU A 296 41.82 43.91 6.70
C LEU A 296 42.16 42.96 5.55
N ARG A 297 43.38 43.01 5.00
CA ARG A 297 43.84 42.07 3.97
C ARG A 297 43.78 40.61 4.43
N LYS A 298 44.17 40.34 5.68
CA LYS A 298 44.10 38.98 6.25
C LYS A 298 42.65 38.51 6.40
N LYS A 299 41.73 39.39 6.80
CA LYS A 299 40.31 39.09 6.91
C LYS A 299 39.66 38.80 5.56
N ILE A 300 39.93 39.63 4.53
CA ILE A 300 39.45 39.41 3.14
C ILE A 300 39.94 38.06 2.62
N LYS A 301 41.23 37.75 2.76
CA LYS A 301 41.79 36.46 2.32
C LYS A 301 41.12 35.26 3.01
N SER A 302 40.88 35.36 4.31
CA SER A 302 40.20 34.31 5.08
C SER A 302 38.74 34.10 4.65
N LEU A 303 38.05 35.17 4.26
CA LEU A 303 36.67 35.12 3.76
C LEU A 303 36.62 34.57 2.32
N GLU A 304 37.55 34.96 1.45
CA GLU A 304 37.69 34.41 0.09
C GLU A 304 38.00 32.90 0.12
N ASP A 305 38.86 32.45 1.04
CA ASP A 305 39.17 31.03 1.22
C ASP A 305 37.95 30.24 1.75
N SER A 306 37.16 30.84 2.64
CA SER A 306 35.91 30.25 3.15
C SER A 306 34.85 30.14 2.05
N GLN A 307 34.66 31.20 1.26
CA GLN A 307 33.75 31.21 0.11
C GLN A 307 34.15 30.15 -0.92
N LYS A 308 35.45 30.03 -1.26
CA LYS A 308 35.95 29.00 -2.18
C LYS A 308 35.67 27.58 -1.68
N LYS A 309 35.83 27.30 -0.39
CA LYS A 309 35.52 25.97 0.19
C LYS A 309 34.04 25.63 0.07
N LEU A 310 33.16 26.61 0.28
CA LEU A 310 31.71 26.45 0.12
C LEU A 310 31.30 26.28 -1.35
N THR A 311 32.00 26.95 -2.27
CA THR A 311 31.75 26.85 -3.72
C THR A 311 32.33 25.57 -4.34
N TYR A 312 33.43 25.02 -3.78
CA TYR A 312 34.13 23.83 -4.27
C TYR A 312 33.55 22.50 -3.73
N TYR A 313 32.49 22.53 -2.93
CA TYR A 313 31.63 21.36 -2.75
C TYR A 313 30.83 21.12 -4.04
N ASP A 314 31.57 20.78 -5.09
CA ASP A 314 31.09 20.37 -6.39
C ASP A 314 30.47 18.98 -6.20
N PHE A 315 29.15 18.91 -6.16
CA PHE A 315 28.37 17.67 -6.11
C PHE A 315 28.46 16.85 -7.42
N SER A 316 29.46 17.11 -8.27
CA SER A 316 29.74 16.39 -9.51
C SER A 316 30.21 14.94 -9.33
N LEU A 317 30.31 14.44 -8.09
CA LEU A 317 30.56 13.02 -7.77
C LEU A 317 29.36 12.09 -7.99
N ALA A 318 28.18 12.60 -8.37
CA ALA A 318 27.02 11.77 -8.69
C ALA A 318 26.86 11.39 -10.17
N GLY A 319 27.74 11.80 -11.08
CA GLY A 319 27.60 11.41 -12.49
C GLY A 319 28.64 11.98 -13.43
N LYS A 320 29.76 11.27 -13.61
CA LYS A 320 30.64 11.47 -14.78
C LYS A 320 30.97 10.12 -15.41
N GLY A 321 30.29 9.84 -16.52
CA GLY A 321 30.58 8.76 -17.46
C GLY A 321 29.81 8.94 -18.78
N ALA A 322 30.46 9.59 -19.75
CA ALA A 322 30.29 9.56 -21.22
C ALA A 322 29.02 10.15 -21.93
N ASP A 323 29.29 11.21 -22.71
CA ASP A 323 28.79 11.70 -24.03
C ASP A 323 27.35 11.44 -24.58
N GLY A 324 26.64 12.55 -24.84
CA GLY A 324 26.29 13.03 -26.21
C GLY A 324 24.89 12.76 -26.82
N GLY A 325 24.04 13.80 -26.96
CA GLY A 325 22.94 13.86 -27.95
C GLY A 325 21.62 14.56 -27.50
N THR A 326 20.97 15.34 -28.38
CA THR A 326 19.98 16.44 -28.13
C THR A 326 18.49 16.19 -28.51
N LEU A 327 17.56 16.96 -27.86
CA LEU A 327 16.16 17.42 -28.20
C LEU A 327 14.92 16.55 -27.83
N PRO A 328 13.64 17.05 -27.72
CA PRO A 328 13.08 18.43 -27.60
C PRO A 328 11.96 18.62 -26.50
N VAL A 329 11.44 19.87 -26.40
CA VAL A 329 10.53 20.48 -25.38
C VAL A 329 9.03 20.38 -25.71
N VAL A 330 8.13 20.26 -24.70
CA VAL A 330 6.69 20.62 -24.77
C VAL A 330 6.20 21.25 -23.44
N GLU A 331 5.42 22.34 -23.54
CA GLU A 331 4.96 23.24 -22.45
C GLU A 331 3.61 22.86 -21.80
N GLY A 332 3.44 23.17 -20.50
CA GLY A 332 2.12 23.40 -19.88
C GLY A 332 2.04 23.31 -18.34
N GLY A 333 2.03 24.47 -17.66
CA GLY A 333 1.26 24.79 -16.42
C GLY A 333 1.56 24.12 -15.06
N ASP A 334 2.03 24.91 -14.09
CA ASP A 334 2.07 24.73 -12.62
C ASP A 334 2.83 23.56 -11.96
N TYR A 335 3.44 22.66 -12.74
CA TYR A 335 4.57 21.82 -12.30
C TYR A 335 5.95 22.37 -12.69
N VAL A 336 5.97 23.54 -13.34
CA VAL A 336 7.08 24.02 -14.15
C VAL A 336 8.24 24.61 -13.33
N ASN A 337 8.01 25.11 -12.10
CA ASN A 337 9.13 25.67 -11.32
C ASN A 337 9.97 24.60 -10.63
N THR A 338 9.38 23.48 -10.21
CA THR A 338 10.12 22.33 -9.70
C THR A 338 10.79 21.56 -10.83
N VAL A 339 10.12 21.43 -11.98
CA VAL A 339 10.68 20.74 -13.15
C VAL A 339 11.76 21.58 -13.84
N LYS A 340 11.70 22.92 -13.88
CA LYS A 340 12.78 23.74 -14.47
C LYS A 340 14.08 23.75 -13.66
N GLU A 341 14.02 23.62 -12.33
CA GLU A 341 15.23 23.37 -11.51
C GLU A 341 15.76 21.95 -11.71
N VAL A 342 14.87 20.97 -11.94
CA VAL A 342 15.21 19.57 -12.24
C VAL A 342 15.67 19.38 -13.70
N GLU A 343 15.25 20.20 -14.66
CA GLU A 343 15.70 20.13 -16.07
C GLU A 343 17.14 20.63 -16.26
N LYS A 344 17.65 21.48 -15.35
CA LYS A 344 19.09 21.75 -15.25
C LYS A 344 19.87 20.55 -14.69
N ILE A 345 19.18 19.57 -14.10
CA ILE A 345 19.72 18.30 -13.64
C ILE A 345 19.44 17.28 -14.74
N GLN A 346 20.35 17.22 -15.70
CA GLN A 346 20.30 16.34 -16.85
C GLN A 346 20.34 14.87 -16.40
N LEU A 347 19.20 14.30 -16.04
CA LEU A 347 19.03 12.88 -15.74
C LEU A 347 18.91 12.12 -17.06
N THR A 348 20.06 11.75 -17.62
CA THR A 348 20.12 10.85 -18.78
C THR A 348 19.66 9.45 -18.39
N SER A 349 18.87 8.82 -19.27
CA SER A 349 18.32 7.45 -19.21
C SER A 349 19.27 6.35 -18.67
N ASP A 350 20.57 6.55 -18.76
CA ASP A 350 21.58 5.63 -18.23
C ASP A 350 21.77 5.69 -16.71
N GLN A 351 21.33 6.76 -16.04
CA GLN A 351 21.36 6.87 -14.57
C GLN A 351 20.34 5.95 -13.87
N LEU A 352 19.24 5.60 -14.54
CA LEU A 352 18.22 4.70 -13.98
C LEU A 352 18.64 3.21 -14.01
N LYS A 353 19.65 2.85 -14.82
CA LYS A 353 20.09 1.45 -14.99
C LYS A 353 21.09 0.99 -13.93
N LEU A 354 21.70 1.90 -13.18
CA LEU A 354 22.85 1.59 -12.31
C LEU A 354 22.48 0.99 -10.94
N HIS A 355 21.19 0.87 -10.59
CA HIS A 355 20.76 0.41 -9.24
C HIS A 355 19.69 -0.70 -9.24
N ASN A 356 19.37 -1.32 -10.38
CA ASN A 356 18.34 -2.36 -10.43
C ASN A 356 18.90 -3.75 -10.83
N PRO A 357 19.05 -4.70 -9.88
CA PRO A 357 19.51 -6.06 -10.16
C PRO A 357 18.60 -6.85 -11.12
N LEU A 358 17.34 -6.42 -11.32
CA LEU A 358 16.36 -7.10 -12.18
C LEU A 358 16.47 -6.73 -13.67
N LEU A 359 17.32 -5.76 -14.06
CA LEU A 359 17.50 -5.36 -15.46
C LEU A 359 18.68 -6.05 -16.17
N ARG A 360 19.37 -7.01 -15.54
CA ARG A 360 20.54 -7.72 -16.13
C ARG A 360 20.19 -8.86 -17.10
N GLY A 361 18.91 -9.10 -17.38
CA GLY A 361 18.44 -10.27 -18.12
C GLY A 361 17.98 -10.07 -19.57
N LEU A 362 18.10 -8.86 -20.14
CA LEU A 362 17.55 -8.55 -21.47
C LEU A 362 18.60 -8.35 -22.57
N ASP A 363 19.84 -8.80 -22.36
CA ASP A 363 20.85 -8.77 -23.41
C ASP A 363 21.05 -10.16 -24.04
N THR A 364 20.12 -10.52 -24.92
CA THR A 364 20.36 -11.55 -25.94
C THR A 364 19.81 -11.06 -27.26
N THR A 365 20.63 -10.38 -28.07
CA THR A 365 21.15 -10.95 -29.32
C THR A 365 22.16 -10.01 -29.96
N LYS A 366 23.39 -10.51 -30.09
CA LYS A 366 24.35 -10.12 -31.12
C LYS A 366 23.74 -10.34 -32.50
N GLN A 367 23.77 -9.33 -33.36
CA GLN A 367 24.39 -9.39 -34.69
C GLN A 367 24.54 -7.99 -35.28
#